data_AF-A0A6J5FK25-F1
#
_entry.id   AF-A0A6J5FK25-F1
#
_cell.length_a   1.000
_cell.length_b   1.000
_cell.length_c   1.000
_cell.angle_alpha   90.00
_cell.angle_beta   90.00
_cell.angle_gamma   90.00
#
_symmetry.space_group_name_H-M   'P 1'
#
loop_
_entity.id
_entity.type
_entity.pdbx_description
1 polymer ?
#
loop_
_entity_poly.entity_id
_entity_poly.type
_entity_poly.pdbx_seq_one_letter_code
_entity_poly.pdbx_strand_id
1 'polypeptide(L)' 'MNWLCIRCRHEFPFYPEKIGIDDFGIYVFCPHCGRRNQLINVGKRGRIALQQTGK' A
#
# COMPACT_ATOMS: atom_id res chain seq x y z
N MET A 1 -10.19 -0.54 6.95
CA MET A 1 -8.97 -1.36 6.78
C MET A 1 -7.78 -0.44 6.95
N ASN A 2 -6.91 -0.74 7.93
CA ASN A 2 -5.71 0.03 8.18
C ASN A 2 -4.53 -0.63 7.48
N TRP A 3 -3.60 0.16 6.97
CA TRP A 3 -2.31 -0.30 6.48
C TRP A 3 -1.28 -0.22 7.58
N LEU A 4 -0.32 -1.13 7.54
CA LEU A 4 0.82 -1.13 8.45
C LEU A 4 2.07 -0.80 7.65
N CYS A 5 2.84 0.18 8.08
CA CYS A 5 4.13 0.41 7.44
C CYS A 5 5.11 -0.72 7.77
N ILE A 6 5.70 -1.35 6.75
CA ILE A 6 6.69 -2.43 6.94
C ILE A 6 7.96 -1.96 7.67
N ARG A 7 8.24 -0.65 7.65
CA ARG A 7 9.43 -0.08 8.29
C ARG A 7 9.16 0.37 9.72
N CYS A 8 8.27 1.35 9.91
CA CYS A 8 8.06 1.96 11.23
C CYS A 8 6.91 1.32 12.02
N ARG A 9 6.19 0.33 11.44
CA ARG A 9 5.02 -0.32 12.04
C ARG A 9 3.92 0.64 12.49
N HIS A 10 3.92 1.86 11.94
CA HIS A 10 2.81 2.78 12.15
C HIS A 10 1.60 2.28 11.36
N GLU A 11 0.47 2.16 12.05
CA GLU A 11 -0.82 1.90 11.42
C GLU A 11 -1.42 3.22 10.91
N PHE A 12 -1.94 3.21 9.70
CA PHE A 12 -2.61 4.38 9.13
C PHE A 12 -3.82 3.97 8.29
N PRO A 13 -4.84 4.82 8.18
CA PRO A 13 -6.03 4.50 7.40
C PRO A 13 -5.70 4.31 5.91
N PHE A 14 -6.51 3.51 5.23
CA PHE A 14 -6.46 3.43 3.78
C PHE A 14 -7.07 4.67 3.13
N TYR A 15 -6.28 5.30 2.26
CA TYR A 15 -6.68 6.43 1.44
C TYR A 15 -6.46 6.09 -0.04
N PRO A 16 -7.54 5.80 -0.81
CA PRO A 16 -7.42 5.46 -2.23
C PRO A 16 -6.67 6.51 -3.06
N GLU A 17 -6.85 7.78 -2.74
CA GLU A 17 -6.21 8.93 -3.38
C GLU A 17 -4.70 9.04 -3.11
N LYS A 18 -4.19 8.29 -2.13
CA LYS A 18 -2.76 8.21 -1.81
C LYS A 18 -2.06 7.02 -2.47
N ILE A 19 -2.80 6.19 -3.22
CA ILE A 19 -2.19 5.15 -4.04
C ILE A 19 -1.49 5.81 -5.22
N GLY A 20 -0.18 5.55 -5.34
CA GLY A 20 0.61 5.90 -6.51
C GLY A 20 0.81 4.68 -7.41
N ILE A 21 1.00 4.95 -8.71
CA ILE A 21 1.40 3.96 -9.71
C ILE A 21 2.59 4.55 -10.47
N ASP A 22 3.67 3.79 -10.59
CA ASP A 22 4.82 4.11 -11.45
C ASP A 22 5.31 2.85 -12.19
N ASP A 23 6.43 2.97 -12.91
CA ASP A 23 7.02 1.87 -13.69
C ASP A 23 7.40 0.65 -12.83
N PHE A 24 7.47 0.79 -11.50
CA PHE A 24 7.76 -0.29 -10.54
C PHE A 24 6.49 -0.89 -9.90
N GLY A 25 5.30 -0.36 -10.22
CA GLY A 25 4.01 -0.89 -9.81
C GLY A 25 3.23 0.04 -8.88
N ILE A 26 2.36 -0.56 -8.06
CA ILE A 26 1.43 0.14 -7.18
C ILE A 26 2.09 0.35 -5.81
N TYR A 27 1.96 1.52 -5.21
CA TYR A 27 2.54 1.80 -3.90
C TYR A 27 1.74 2.81 -3.07
N VAL A 28 2.07 2.88 -1.78
CA VAL A 28 1.63 3.92 -0.86
C VAL A 28 2.79 4.40 0.03
N PHE A 29 2.86 5.69 0.29
CA PHE A 29 3.84 6.25 1.23
C PHE A 29 3.30 6.20 2.66
N CYS A 30 4.12 5.75 3.60
CA CYS A 30 3.82 5.86 5.02
C CYS A 30 3.80 7.34 5.42
N PRO A 31 2.70 7.86 6.01
CA PRO A 31 2.62 9.27 6.40
C PRO A 31 3.56 9.62 7.57
N HIS A 32 4.03 8.63 8.33
CA HIS A 32 4.90 8.83 9.47
C HIS A 32 6.40 8.85 9.09
N CYS A 33 6.88 7.84 8.35
CA CYS A 33 8.32 7.70 8.05
C CYS A 33 8.68 7.94 6.57
N GLY A 34 7.72 8.28 5.71
CA GLY A 34 7.92 8.50 4.28
C GLY A 34 8.30 7.24 3.49
N ARG A 35 8.30 6.05 4.12
CA ARG A 35 8.66 4.80 3.44
C ARG A 35 7.62 4.48 2.36
N ARG A 36 8.11 4.20 1.14
CA ARG A 36 7.31 3.58 0.08
C ARG A 36 7.02 2.12 0.43
N ASN A 37 5.74 1.75 0.51
CA ASN A 37 5.26 0.39 0.69
C ASN A 37 4.64 -0.07 -0.64
N GLN A 38 5.22 -1.10 -1.23
CA GLN A 38 4.74 -1.64 -2.51
C GLN A 38 3.51 -2.52 -2.28
N LEU A 39 2.58 -2.47 -3.24
CA LEU A 39 1.29 -3.15 -3.22
C LEU A 39 1.18 -4.06 -4.45
N ILE A 40 0.53 -5.21 -4.27
CA ILE A 40 0.14 -6.11 -5.35
C ILE A 40 -1.38 -6.23 -5.42
N ASN A 41 -1.91 -6.35 -6.64
CA ASN A 41 -3.30 -6.68 -6.82
C ASN A 41 -3.49 -8.20 -6.62
N VAL A 42 -4.19 -8.57 -5.56
CA VAL A 42 -4.62 -9.93 -5.23
C VAL A 42 -6.11 -10.15 -5.51
N GLY A 43 -6.77 -9.17 -6.12
CA GLY A 43 -8.14 -9.25 -6.54
C GLY A 43 -8.37 -10.24 -7.68
N LYS A 44 -9.57 -10.81 -7.76
CA LYS A 44 -10.02 -11.67 -8.87
C LYS A 44 -10.87 -10.86 -9.85
N ARG A 45 -11.24 -11.44 -11.01
CA ARG A 45 -12.07 -10.78 -12.05
C ARG A 45 -13.19 -9.93 -11.44
N GLY A 46 -13.20 -8.64 -11.77
CA GLY A 46 -14.19 -7.67 -11.30
C GLY A 46 -13.95 -7.07 -9.92
N ARG A 47 -12.86 -7.42 -9.21
CA ARG A 47 -12.52 -6.88 -7.89
C ARG A 47 -11.06 -6.47 -7.83
N ILE A 48 -10.80 -5.25 -7.38
CA ILE A 48 -9.46 -4.81 -6.99
C ILE A 48 -9.30 -5.07 -5.48
N ALA A 49 -8.26 -5.82 -5.11
CA ALA A 49 -7.87 -6.00 -3.72
C ALA A 49 -6.35 -5.83 -3.66
N LEU A 50 -5.88 -4.88 -2.87
CA LEU A 50 -4.44 -4.61 -2.77
C LEU A 50 -3.89 -5.27 -1.51
N GLN A 51 -2.68 -5.81 -1.59
CA GLN A 51 -1.93 -6.34 -0.47
C GLN A 51 -0.51 -5.76 -0.48
N GLN A 52 0.00 -5.37 0.69
CA GLN A 52 1.39 -4.95 0.82
C GLN A 52 2.35 -6.13 0.59
N THR A 53 3.40 -5.90 -0.18
CA THR A 53 4.49 -6.87 -0.38
C THR A 53 5.58 -6.63 0.67
N GLY A 54 5.90 -7.65 1.45
CA GLY A 54 6.97 -7.62 2.46
C GLY A 54 6.43 -7.67 3.89
N LYS A 55 6.91 -8.66 4.66
CA LYS A 55 6.88 -8.68 6.12
C LYS A 55 8.09 -7.94 6.66
#